data_AF-A0A8X7C6K5-F1
#
_entry.id   AF-A0A8X7C6K5-F1
#
_cell.length_a   1.000
_cell.length_b   1.000
_cell.length_c   1.000
_cell.angle_alpha   90.00
_cell.angle_beta   90.00
_cell.angle_gamma   90.00
#
_symmetry.space_group_name_H-M   'P 1'
#
loop_
_entity.id
_entity.type
_entity.pdbx_description
1 polymer ?
#
loop_
_entity_poly.entity_id
_entity_poly.type
_entity_poly.pdbx_seq_one_letter_code
_entity_poly.pdbx_strand_id
1 'polypeptide(L)'
;MSFFPSLLELAEIELLAQCVLFFLVGYETTASTLTFLAYELALNPEWQDKLIEEVDKVFEKHSEMSYDTVRDMKVLDAVVSETLRMYPVAIA
;
A
#
# COMPACT_ATOMS: atom_id res chain seq x y z
N MET A 1 22.67 -36.89 3.37
CA MET A 1 21.95 -35.87 2.56
C MET A 1 20.60 -35.63 3.22
N SER A 2 20.59 -34.90 4.33
CA SER A 2 19.37 -34.56 5.08
C SER A 2 19.68 -33.34 5.94
N PHE A 3 19.88 -32.19 5.30
CA PHE A 3 20.12 -30.92 5.97
C PHE A 3 18.94 -29.97 5.70
N PHE A 4 17.75 -30.42 6.11
CA PHE A 4 16.56 -29.57 6.27
C PHE A 4 15.72 -30.07 7.47
N PRO A 5 16.19 -30.00 8.73
CA PRO A 5 15.29 -30.10 9.87
C PRO A 5 14.84 -28.69 10.33
N SER A 6 13.62 -28.60 10.85
CA SER A 6 13.09 -27.57 11.77
C SER A 6 12.68 -26.16 11.30
N LEU A 7 12.54 -25.87 10.00
CA LEU A 7 12.04 -24.55 9.56
C LEU A 7 10.49 -24.40 9.64
N LEU A 8 9.76 -25.48 9.94
CA LEU A 8 8.29 -25.52 9.86
C LEU A 8 7.62 -26.10 11.13
N GLU A 9 8.18 -25.88 12.31
CA GLU A 9 7.49 -26.13 13.58
C GLU A 9 7.58 -24.86 14.44
N LEU A 10 6.82 -23.84 14.06
CA LEU A 10 6.57 -22.71 14.96
C LEU A 10 5.62 -23.21 16.05
N ALA A 11 5.97 -22.99 17.33
CA ALA A 11 5.02 -23.17 18.42
C ALA A 11 3.79 -22.30 18.14
N GLU A 12 2.58 -22.77 18.48
CA GLU A 12 1.33 -22.05 18.19
C GLU A 12 1.35 -20.59 18.65
N ILE A 13 2.03 -20.32 19.77
CA ILE A 13 2.22 -18.96 20.30
C ILE A 13 3.11 -18.08 19.42
N GLU A 14 4.14 -18.66 18.81
CA GLU A 14 5.03 -17.93 17.89
C GLU A 14 4.28 -17.62 16.60
N LEU A 15 3.52 -18.59 16.05
CA LEU A 15 2.67 -18.34 14.88
C LEU A 15 1.67 -17.21 15.14
N LEU A 16 0.99 -17.26 16.29
CA LEU A 16 0.06 -16.20 16.69
C LEU A 16 0.76 -14.85 16.82
N ALA A 17 1.92 -14.80 17.47
CA ALA A 17 2.70 -13.58 17.63
C ALA A 17 3.08 -12.98 16.28
N GLN A 18 3.55 -13.80 15.33
CA GLN A 18 3.88 -13.35 13.97
C GLN A 18 2.64 -12.82 13.23
N CYS A 19 1.49 -13.51 13.30
CA CYS A 19 0.25 -13.04 12.69
C CYS A 19 -0.18 -11.66 13.23
N VAL A 20 -0.11 -11.46 14.55
CA VAL A 20 -0.43 -10.18 15.18
C VAL A 20 0.56 -9.10 14.74
N LEU A 21 1.85 -9.42 14.69
CA LEU A 21 2.89 -8.49 14.26
C LEU A 21 2.69 -8.03 12.81
N PHE A 22 2.46 -8.96 11.88
CA PHE A 22 2.19 -8.62 10.47
C PHE A 22 0.94 -7.76 10.31
N PHE A 23 -0.11 -8.05 11.07
CA PHE A 23 -1.32 -7.24 11.07
C PHE A 23 -1.04 -5.81 11.52
N LEU A 24 -0.39 -5.62 12.68
CA LEU A 24 -0.14 -4.30 13.23
C LEU A 24 0.77 -3.45 12.33
N VAL A 25 1.91 -4.03 11.93
CA VAL A 25 2.92 -3.32 11.14
C VAL A 25 2.38 -2.98 9.74
N GLY A 26 1.63 -3.89 9.11
CA GLY A 26 1.01 -3.64 7.81
C GLY A 26 -0.16 -2.67 7.87
N TYR A 27 -0.93 -2.69 8.97
CA TYR A 27 -2.08 -1.82 9.16
C TYR A 27 -1.67 -0.37 9.42
N GLU A 28 -0.84 -0.12 10.44
CA GLU A 28 -0.56 1.24 10.91
C GLU A 28 0.14 2.09 9.85
N THR A 29 1.12 1.51 9.14
CA THR A 29 1.87 2.19 8.08
C THR A 29 0.98 2.54 6.88
N THR A 30 0.15 1.59 6.43
CA THR A 30 -0.78 1.80 5.32
C THR A 30 -1.88 2.80 5.68
N ALA A 31 -2.49 2.66 6.87
CA ALA A 31 -3.53 3.57 7.35
C ALA A 31 -3.03 5.00 7.47
N SER A 32 -1.81 5.19 7.99
CA SER A 32 -1.18 6.50 8.09
C SER A 32 -0.89 7.11 6.72
N THR A 33 -0.36 6.31 5.78
CA THR A 33 -0.11 6.75 4.40
C THR A 33 -1.39 7.24 3.73
N LEU A 34 -2.46 6.44 3.81
CA LEU A 34 -3.76 6.80 3.21
C LEU A 34 -4.37 8.04 3.84
N THR A 35 -4.18 8.23 5.15
CA THR A 35 -4.65 9.42 5.87
C THR A 35 -3.95 10.68 5.37
N PHE A 36 -2.62 10.68 5.28
CA PHE A 36 -1.87 11.83 4.76
C PHE A 36 -2.12 12.06 3.28
N LEU A 37 -2.26 11.01 2.48
CA LEU A 37 -2.61 11.13 1.07
C LEU A 37 -3.97 11.81 0.89
N ALA A 38 -4.99 11.38 1.65
CA ALA A 38 -6.31 12.01 1.60
C ALA A 38 -6.26 13.48 2.05
N TYR A 39 -5.46 13.80 3.08
CA TYR A 39 -5.23 15.16 3.54
C TYR A 39 -4.59 16.04 2.45
N GLU A 40 -3.52 15.57 1.80
CA GLU A 40 -2.85 16.31 0.73
C GLU A 40 -3.75 16.48 -0.49
N LEU A 41 -4.51 15.46 -0.89
CA LEU A 41 -5.47 15.60 -1.99
C LEU A 41 -6.57 16.63 -1.68
N ALA A 42 -7.06 16.67 -0.44
CA ALA A 42 -8.04 17.67 -0.02
C ALA A 42 -7.50 19.11 -0.05
N LEU A 43 -6.19 19.29 0.21
CA LEU A 43 -5.52 20.59 0.11
C LEU A 43 -5.11 20.96 -1.33
N ASN A 44 -4.98 19.97 -2.21
CA ASN A 44 -4.56 20.14 -3.60
C ASN A 44 -5.61 19.58 -4.59
N PRO A 45 -6.78 20.23 -4.76
CA PRO A 45 -7.89 19.71 -5.56
C PRO A 45 -7.52 19.42 -7.02
N GLU A 46 -6.60 20.20 -7.60
CA GLU A 46 -6.09 19.98 -8.96
C GLU A 46 -5.44 18.60 -9.14
N TRP A 47 -4.75 18.09 -8.12
CA TRP A 47 -4.15 16.76 -8.14
C TRP A 47 -5.17 15.67 -7.83
N GLN A 48 -6.18 15.98 -6.99
CA GLN A 48 -7.32 15.10 -6.76
C GLN A 48 -8.11 14.85 -8.05
N ASP A 49 -8.49 15.91 -8.76
CA ASP A 49 -9.23 15.82 -10.02
C ASP A 49 -8.44 15.05 -11.08
N LYS A 50 -7.13 15.32 -11.18
CA LYS A 50 -6.23 14.61 -12.10
C LYS A 50 -6.11 13.12 -11.78
N LEU A 51 -6.07 12.76 -10.49
CA LEU A 51 -6.04 11.35 -10.06
C LEU A 51 -7.35 10.64 -10.41
N ILE A 52 -8.49 11.27 -10.15
CA ILE A 52 -9.81 10.72 -10.50
C ILE A 52 -9.90 10.50 -12.01
N GLU A 53 -9.49 11.50 -12.81
CA GLU A 53 -9.47 11.38 -14.28
C GLU A 53 -8.57 10.24 -14.77
N GLU A 54 -7.40 10.03 -14.15
CA GLU A 54 -6.55 8.88 -14.46
C GLU A 54 -7.25 7.56 -14.13
N VAL A 55 -7.85 7.45 -12.93
CA VAL A 55 -8.56 6.24 -12.50
C VAL A 55 -9.68 5.90 -13.48
N ASP A 56 -10.53 6.87 -13.82
CA ASP A 56 -11.64 6.67 -14.76
C ASP A 56 -11.14 6.18 -16.13
N LYS A 57 -10.12 6.82 -16.70
CA LYS A 57 -9.50 6.42 -17.98
C LYS A 57 -8.90 5.02 -17.95
N VAL A 58 -8.27 4.64 -16.84
CA VAL A 58 -7.67 3.32 -16.69
C VAL A 58 -8.77 2.24 -16.58
N PHE A 59 -9.87 2.52 -15.89
CA PHE A 59 -11.03 1.61 -15.81
C PHE A 59 -11.84 1.52 -17.11
N GLU A 60 -11.79 2.54 -17.98
CA GLU A 60 -12.31 2.40 -19.35
C GLU A 60 -11.51 1.38 -20.17
N LYS A 61 -10.20 1.26 -19.92
CA LYS A 61 -9.30 0.31 -20.60
C LYS A 61 -9.32 -1.08 -19.98
N HIS A 62 -9.47 -1.15 -18.65
CA HIS A 62 -9.46 -2.39 -17.87
C HIS A 62 -10.81 -2.57 -17.18
N SER A 63 -11.56 -3.60 -17.56
CA SER A 63 -12.91 -3.85 -17.01
C SER A 63 -12.93 -4.21 -15.52
N GLU A 64 -11.78 -4.62 -14.96
CA GLU A 64 -11.65 -5.07 -13.57
C GLU A 64 -10.34 -4.54 -12.95
N MET A 65 -10.34 -4.46 -11.62
CA MET A 65 -9.13 -4.12 -10.87
C MET A 65 -8.16 -5.31 -10.89
N SER A 66 -6.97 -5.08 -11.45
CA SER A 66 -5.89 -6.05 -11.54
C SER A 66 -4.54 -5.39 -11.29
N TYR A 67 -3.47 -6.18 -11.24
CA TYR A 67 -2.11 -5.64 -11.15
C TYR A 67 -1.76 -4.75 -12.35
N ASP A 68 -2.21 -5.12 -13.54
CA ASP A 68 -1.99 -4.33 -14.76
C ASP A 68 -2.78 -3.02 -14.74
N THR A 69 -3.96 -3.01 -14.13
CA THR A 69 -4.77 -1.82 -13.90
C THR A 69 -4.01 -0.81 -13.04
N VAL A 70 -3.48 -1.24 -11.89
CA VAL A 70 -2.71 -0.36 -10.98
C VAL A 70 -1.41 0.10 -11.64
N ARG A 71 -0.74 -0.78 -12.39
CA ARG A 71 0.51 -0.46 -13.09
C ARG A 71 0.37 0.69 -14.09
N ASP A 72 -0.81 0.86 -14.68
CA ASP A 72 -1.08 1.92 -15.64
C ASP A 72 -1.41 3.28 -14.97
N MET A 73 -1.57 3.33 -13.64
CA MET A 73 -1.89 4.54 -12.86
C MET A 73 -0.64 5.29 -12.40
N LYS A 74 -0.08 6.14 -13.27
CA LYS A 74 1.16 6.89 -12.99
C LYS A 74 0.95 8.08 -12.06
N VAL A 75 -0.21 8.74 -12.13
CA VAL A 75 -0.58 9.81 -11.21
C VAL A 75 -0.78 9.23 -9.81
N LEU A 76 -1.41 8.06 -9.68
CA LEU A 76 -1.50 7.35 -8.40
C LEU A 76 -0.12 7.11 -7.77
N ASP A 77 0.82 6.55 -8.54
CA ASP A 77 2.20 6.31 -8.09
C ASP A 77 2.90 7.61 -7.66
N ALA A 78 2.71 8.69 -8.43
CA ALA A 78 3.28 9.99 -8.12
C ALA A 78 2.74 10.60 -6.82
N VAL A 79 1.41 10.56 -6.60
CA VAL A 79 0.81 11.15 -5.38
C VAL A 79 1.14 10.33 -4.14
N VAL A 80 1.22 8.99 -4.25
CA VAL A 80 1.67 8.13 -3.15
C VAL A 80 3.13 8.41 -2.82
N SER A 81 3.99 8.49 -3.84
CA SER A 81 5.41 8.79 -3.66
C SER A 81 5.64 10.15 -3.03
N GLU A 82 4.90 11.17 -3.45
CA GLU A 82 5.02 12.52 -2.89
C GLU A 82 4.48 12.58 -1.46
N THR A 83 3.38 11.87 -1.16
CA THR A 83 2.88 11.71 0.21
C THR A 83 3.95 11.10 1.11
N LEU A 84 4.61 10.02 0.68
CA LEU A 84 5.67 9.36 1.45
C LEU A 84 6.94 10.22 1.58
N ARG A 85 7.24 11.07 0.58
CA ARG A 85 8.34 12.05 0.65
C ARG A 85 8.07 13.12 1.72
N MET A 86 6.83 13.59 1.81
CA MET A 86 6.40 14.61 2.79
C MET A 86 6.18 14.03 4.18
N TYR A 87 5.60 12.84 4.26
CA TYR A 87 5.22 12.12 5.48
C TYR A 87 5.81 10.70 5.48
N PRO A 88 7.09 10.55 5.87
CA PRO A 88 7.71 9.23 5.97
C PRO A 88 7.06 8.44 7.11
N VAL A 89 6.26 7.42 6.78
CA VAL A 89 5.57 6.55 7.76
C VAL A 89 6.38 5.34 8.21
N ALA A 90 7.45 4.98 7.49
CA ALA A 90 8.41 3.99 7.96
C ALA A 90 9.36 4.67 8.95
N ILE A 91 9.31 4.25 10.21
CA ILE A 91 10.33 4.62 11.20
C ILE A 91 11.62 3.93 10.76
N ALA A 92 12.71 4.70 10.63
CA ALA A 92 14.05 4.19 10.36
C ALA A 92 14.62 3.39 11.54
#